data_AF-A0A970VT01-F1
#
_entry.id   AF-A0A970VT01-F1
#
_cell.length_a   1.000
_cell.length_b   1.000
_cell.length_c   1.000
_cell.angle_alpha   90.00
_cell.angle_beta   90.00
_cell.angle_gamma   90.00
#
_symmetry.space_group_name_H-M   'P 1'
#
loop_
_entity.id
_entity.type
_entity.pdbx_description
1 polymer ?
#
loop_
_entity_poly.entity_id
_entity_poly.type
_entity_poly.pdbx_seq_one_letter_code
_entity_poly.pdbx_strand_id
1 'polypeptide(L)'
;MSEKVPDKIVEELRKAARSGDLKALGKAINRNKRDLPEDLLEAAEDHRVLKETMRLINKDKVRIYSEGVRLNVEDCCEEERKTRH
;
A
#
# COMPACT_ATOMS: atom_id res chain seq x y z
N MET A 1 -0.89 -22.13 -1.69
CA MET A 1 -1.60 -21.40 -0.61
C MET A 1 -0.91 -20.06 -0.50
N SER A 2 -1.58 -18.96 -0.83
CA SER A 2 -1.00 -17.62 -0.70
C SER A 2 -0.96 -17.25 0.79
N GLU A 3 0.22 -17.03 1.34
CA GLU A 3 0.34 -16.60 2.73
C GLU A 3 0.06 -15.10 2.83
N LYS A 4 -0.90 -14.74 3.68
CA LYS A 4 -1.24 -13.35 3.94
C LYS A 4 -0.16 -12.75 4.85
N VAL A 5 0.27 -11.53 4.56
CA VAL A 5 1.17 -10.79 5.45
C VAL A 5 0.49 -10.62 6.83
N PRO A 6 1.23 -10.77 7.95
CA PRO A 6 0.67 -10.63 9.28
C PRO A 6 -0.14 -9.34 9.46
N ASP A 7 -1.34 -9.45 10.05
CA ASP A 7 -2.27 -8.32 10.16
C ASP A 7 -1.65 -7.12 10.91
N LYS A 8 -0.77 -7.36 11.89
CA LYS A 8 -0.05 -6.30 12.61
C LYS A 8 0.77 -5.41 11.67
N ILE A 9 1.44 -6.00 10.68
CA ILE A 9 2.25 -5.29 9.69
C ILE A 9 1.33 -4.48 8.77
N VAL A 10 0.24 -5.09 8.31
CA VAL A 10 -0.77 -4.41 7.49
C VAL A 10 -1.37 -3.21 8.23
N GLU A 11 -1.65 -3.35 9.54
CA GLU A 11 -2.13 -2.25 10.37
C GLU A 11 -1.11 -1.12 10.52
N GLU A 12 0.17 -1.42 10.67
CA GLU A 12 1.24 -0.41 10.69
C GLU A 12 1.31 0.36 9.37
N LEU A 13 1.28 -0.33 8.24
CA LEU A 13 1.24 0.29 6.92
C LEU A 13 -0.01 1.17 6.75
N ARG A 14 -1.19 0.70 7.18
CA ARG A 14 -2.43 1.48 7.17
C ARG A 14 -2.36 2.72 8.06
N LYS A 15 -1.75 2.62 9.25
CA LYS A 15 -1.53 3.78 10.14
C LYS A 15 -0.61 4.80 9.49
N ALA A 16 0.49 4.37 8.89
CA ALA A 16 1.41 5.25 8.18
C ALA A 16 0.77 5.86 6.92
N ALA A 17 -0.06 5.12 6.20
CA ALA A 17 -0.77 5.64 5.04
C ALA A 17 -1.83 6.68 5.41
N ARG A 18 -2.54 6.48 6.53
CA ARG A 18 -3.54 7.42 7.05
C ARG A 18 -2.96 8.76 7.48
N SER A 19 -1.69 8.82 7.87
CA SER A 19 -1.05 10.10 8.22
C SER A 19 -0.73 10.95 6.99
N GLY A 20 -0.76 10.38 5.78
CA GLY A 20 -0.39 11.06 4.54
C GLY A 20 1.11 11.34 4.41
N ASP A 21 1.94 10.82 5.32
CA ASP A 21 3.39 11.01 5.31
C ASP A 21 4.09 9.87 4.56
N LEU A 22 4.58 10.18 3.36
CA LEU A 22 5.33 9.25 2.52
C LEU A 22 6.61 8.74 3.20
N LYS A 23 7.28 9.56 4.01
CA LYS A 23 8.47 9.12 4.75
C LYS A 23 8.08 8.15 5.85
N ALA A 24 6.95 8.36 6.52
CA ALA A 24 6.45 7.42 7.52
C ALA A 24 6.08 6.07 6.88
N LEU A 25 5.43 6.10 5.71
CA LEU A 25 5.10 4.87 4.98
C LEU A 25 6.36 4.13 4.52
N GLY A 26 7.32 4.82 3.89
CA GLY A 26 8.58 4.21 3.48
C GLY A 26 9.36 3.61 4.66
N LYS A 27 9.35 4.27 5.83
CA LYS A 27 9.93 3.72 7.06
C LYS A 27 9.20 2.47 7.54
N ALA A 28 7.87 2.44 7.48
CA ALA A 28 7.07 1.28 7.86
C ALA A 28 7.33 0.08 6.94
N ILE A 29 7.48 0.32 5.63
CA ILE A 29 7.88 -0.71 4.65
C ILE A 29 9.28 -1.24 4.98
N ASN A 30 10.27 -0.36 5.14
CA ASN A 30 11.65 -0.79 5.40
C ASN A 30 11.81 -1.54 6.73
N ARG A 31 11.04 -1.18 7.77
CA ARG A 31 11.03 -1.89 9.06
C ARG A 31 10.53 -3.33 8.93
N ASN A 32 9.56 -3.56 8.06
CA ASN A 32 8.89 -4.85 7.86
C ASN A 32 9.35 -5.57 6.58
N LYS A 33 10.48 -5.16 5.99
CA LYS A 33 10.91 -5.61 4.65
C LYS A 33 11.09 -7.12 4.46
N ARG A 34 11.26 -7.86 5.56
CA ARG A 34 11.42 -9.33 5.52
C ARG A 34 10.10 -10.06 5.30
N ASP A 35 9.00 -9.42 5.67
CA ASP A 35 7.66 -9.98 5.68
C ASP A 35 6.78 -9.36 4.58
N LEU A 36 7.32 -8.43 3.79
CA LEU A 36 6.63 -7.75 2.70
C LEU A 36 7.08 -8.29 1.34
N PRO A 37 6.19 -8.31 0.34
CA PRO A 37 6.54 -8.73 -1.01
C PRO A 37 7.47 -7.71 -1.68
N GLU A 38 8.27 -8.18 -2.65
CA GLU A 38 9.19 -7.35 -3.43
C GLU A 38 8.50 -6.17 -4.09
N ASP A 39 7.27 -6.34 -4.61
CA ASP A 39 6.43 -5.26 -5.17
C ASP A 39 6.35 -4.02 -4.27
N LEU A 40 6.20 -4.23 -2.95
CA LEU A 40 6.09 -3.15 -1.97
C LEU A 40 7.44 -2.52 -1.65
N LEU A 41 8.52 -3.30 -1.74
CA LEU A 41 9.88 -2.80 -1.56
C LEU A 41 10.27 -1.92 -2.74
N GLU A 42 10.03 -2.37 -3.97
CA GLU A 42 10.24 -1.59 -5.19
C GLU A 42 9.40 -0.32 -5.18
N ALA A 43 8.13 -0.42 -4.77
CA ALA A 43 7.25 0.74 -4.62
C ALA A 43 7.81 1.80 -3.65
N ALA A 44 8.61 1.39 -2.66
CA ALA A 44 9.23 2.33 -1.71
C ALA A 44 10.45 3.08 -2.28
N GLU A 45 11.03 2.61 -3.37
CA GLU A 45 12.17 3.25 -4.04
C GLU A 45 11.73 4.37 -5.00
N ASP A 46 10.52 4.29 -5.56
CA ASP A 46 9.96 5.32 -6.42
C ASP A 46 8.94 6.20 -5.67
N HIS A 47 9.20 7.51 -5.60
CA HIS A 47 8.34 8.45 -4.89
C HIS A 47 6.90 8.52 -5.42
N ARG A 48 6.70 8.40 -6.74
CA ARG A 48 5.37 8.44 -7.36
C ARG A 48 4.62 7.15 -7.07
N VAL A 49 5.30 6.01 -7.16
CA VAL A 49 4.70 4.69 -6.85
C VAL A 49 4.38 4.59 -5.37
N LEU A 50 5.26 5.04 -4.48
CA LEU A 50 5.02 5.07 -3.04
C LEU A 50 3.80 5.93 -2.69
N LYS A 51 3.63 7.06 -3.39
CA LYS A 51 2.49 7.95 -3.19
C LYS A 51 1.16 7.31 -3.60
N GLU A 52 1.13 6.62 -4.72
CA GLU A 52 -0.09 5.93 -5.14
C GLU A 52 -0.36 4.70 -4.25
N THR A 53 0.68 3.96 -3.87
CA THR A 53 0.60 2.86 -2.90
C THR A 53 0.01 3.33 -1.57
N MET A 54 0.46 4.48 -1.06
CA MET A 54 -0.11 5.11 0.14
C MET A 54 -1.60 5.37 0.00
N ARG A 55 -2.02 5.98 -1.12
CA ARG A 55 -3.42 6.28 -1.40
C ARG A 55 -4.27 5.01 -1.45
N LEU A 56 -3.77 3.97 -2.09
CA LEU A 56 -4.45 2.68 -2.22
C LEU A 56 -4.59 1.96 -0.88
N ILE A 57 -3.54 1.93 -0.05
CA ILE A 57 -3.56 1.38 1.32
C ILE A 57 -4.54 2.18 2.20
N ASN A 58 -4.51 3.51 2.12
CA ASN A 58 -5.38 4.36 2.92
C ASN A 58 -6.88 4.14 2.59
N LYS A 59 -7.19 3.84 1.33
CA LYS A 59 -8.55 3.55 0.85
C LYS A 59 -8.96 2.09 1.00
N ASP A 60 -8.11 1.26 1.60
CA ASP A 60 -8.30 -0.18 1.73
C ASP A 60 -8.54 -0.90 0.38
N LYS A 61 -7.94 -0.37 -0.69
CA LYS A 61 -8.04 -0.92 -2.06
C LYS A 61 -7.02 -2.00 -2.36
N VAL A 62 -6.23 -2.43 -1.38
CA VAL A 62 -5.16 -3.40 -1.58
C VAL A 62 -5.17 -4.48 -0.52
N ARG A 63 -4.83 -5.69 -0.95
CA ARG A 63 -4.52 -6.82 -0.08
C ARG A 63 -3.07 -7.21 -0.30
N ILE A 64 -2.33 -7.32 0.79
CA ILE A 64 -0.90 -7.60 0.76
C ILE A 64 -0.69 -9.07 1.12
N TYR A 65 -0.05 -9.81 0.21
CA TYR A 65 0.34 -11.21 0.39
C TYR A 65 1.86 -11.31 0.31
N SER A 66 2.43 -12.40 0.81
CA SER A 66 3.88 -12.64 0.72
C SER A 66 4.38 -12.70 -0.72
N GLU A 67 3.53 -13.12 -1.66
CA GLU A 67 3.84 -13.24 -3.09
C GLU A 67 3.64 -11.95 -3.89
N GLY A 68 2.99 -10.92 -3.33
CA GLY A 68 2.68 -9.70 -4.07
C GLY A 68 1.51 -8.89 -3.50
N VAL A 69 1.24 -7.76 -4.15
CA VAL A 69 0.10 -6.88 -3.82
C VAL A 69 -1.06 -7.10 -4.79
N ARG A 70 -2.25 -7.35 -4.28
CA ARG A 70 -3.47 -7.47 -5.09
C ARG A 70 -4.36 -6.26 -4.91
N LEU A 71 -4.79 -5.66 -6.02
CA LEU A 71 -5.74 -4.55 -6.03
C LEU A 71 -7.18 -5.08 -5.92
N ASN A 72 -8.00 -4.46 -5.07
CA ASN A 72 -9.44 -4.68 -5.04
C ASN A 72 -10.06 -3.87 -6.19
N VAL A 73 -10.34 -4.53 -7.32
CA VAL A 73 -10.74 -3.88 -8.58
C VAL A 73 -12.15 -3.30 -8.53
N GLU A 74 -13.01 -3.78 -7.62
CA GLU A 74 -14.41 -3.32 -7.48
C GLU A 74 -14.53 -1.80 -7.18
N ASP A 75 -13.48 -1.15 -6.67
CA ASP A 75 -13.48 0.27 -6.32
C ASP A 75 -12.51 1.10 -7.20
N CYS A 76 -11.74 0.49 -8.10
CA CYS A 76 -10.73 1.23 -8.89
C CYS A 76 -11.34 2.15 -9.97
N CYS A 77 -12.62 1.96 -10.34
CA CYS A 77 -13.25 2.66 -11.46
C CYS A 77 -13.96 3.98 -11.12
N GLU A 78 -14.09 4.36 -9.83
CA GLU A 78 -14.92 5.52 -9.45
C GLU A 78 -14.17 6.87 -9.34
N GLU A 79 -12.83 6.86 -9.26
CA GLU A 79 -12.10 8.11 -8.95
C GLU A 79 -11.79 9.03 -10.13
N GLU A 80 -12.03 8.60 -11.38
CA GLU A 80 -11.81 9.47 -12.56
C GLU A 80 -12.95 10.48 -12.81
N ARG A 81 -14.06 10.44 -12.05
CA ARG A 81 -15.24 11.28 -12.31
C ARG A 81 -15.31 12.60 -11.52
N LYS A 82 -14.32 12.95 -10.70
CA LYS A 82 -14.40 14.14 -9.81
C LYS A 82 -13.43 15.30 -10.11
N THR A 83 -12.78 15.33 -11.28
CA THR A 83 -11.98 16.49 -11.74
C THR A 83 -12.57 17.14 -13.00
N ARG A 84 -13.83 17.56 -12.91
CA ARG A 84 -14.41 18.60 -13.78
C ARG A 84 -15.41 19.41 -12.96
N HIS A 85 -14.92 20.41 -12.23
CA HIS A 85 -15.72 21.58 -11.90
C HIS A 85 -14.84 22.82 -11.77
#